data_AF-A0A4R4Q9K7-F1
#
_entry.id   AF-A0A4R4Q9K7-F1
#
_cell.length_a   1.000
_cell.length_b   1.000
_cell.length_c   1.000
_cell.angle_alpha   90.00
_cell.angle_beta   90.00
_cell.angle_gamma   90.00
#
_symmetry.space_group_name_H-M   'P 1'
#
loop_
_entity.id
_entity.type
_entity.pdbx_description
1 polymer ?
#
loop_
_entity_poly.entity_id
_entity_poly.type
_entity_poly.pdbx_seq_one_letter_code
_entity_poly.pdbx_strand_id
1 'polypeptide(L)'
;MPAERHPDRLPLRRRLAPAVALLLLAPWAAECSWGGFTLTDTPFLILVLAPMYGGAALLIRETARRLGAGWPTVALLAAAFGVIQAGLVDQSLFNPGFLDDTEFADTRAAAEATLVPGLDVSARQAFDYVGNHLALSICAPIVIVESFLRADRRSRPWLGRPGLTVVALLYLAGSLLVFSDDEGRKGFLASPAQLAFAVALAVALIAAGLLIRPRRPAVPAGHATPVATAPVGAHDPGVPAAPARHGDTGPREAATGRRAPRPLWPGVVVLVAYAGSALAPGWPGIAVGLALAGTATTLLLIWSRRAGWGQRHVLAAGTASMLVAAAYAYAVPTYAPATPAEALVGDVAISVIALTLVGGAAWRLRVPSSTVHVPES
;
A
#
# COMPACT_ATOMS: atom_id res chain seq x y z
N MET A 1 1.64 24.75 -42.75
CA MET A 1 1.36 23.56 -41.92
C MET A 1 1.39 23.98 -40.47
N PRO A 2 0.26 23.97 -39.74
CA PRO A 2 0.28 24.30 -38.32
C PRO A 2 0.93 23.16 -37.54
N ALA A 3 1.87 23.50 -36.68
CA ALA A 3 2.57 22.58 -35.80
C ALA A 3 1.58 21.76 -34.96
N GLU A 4 1.74 20.43 -35.00
CA GLU A 4 1.04 19.52 -34.09
C GLU A 4 1.32 19.92 -32.65
N ARG A 5 0.30 20.44 -31.95
CA ARG A 5 0.33 20.59 -30.50
C ARG A 5 0.30 19.21 -29.89
N HIS A 6 1.47 18.72 -29.46
CA HIS A 6 1.59 17.50 -28.66
C HIS A 6 0.75 17.65 -27.38
N PRO A 7 -0.27 16.80 -27.13
CA PRO A 7 -1.17 16.99 -26.01
C PRO A 7 -0.45 16.72 -24.67
N ASP A 8 -0.55 17.71 -23.79
CA ASP A 8 -0.52 17.62 -22.32
C ASP A 8 0.65 16.90 -21.65
N ARG A 9 1.79 17.59 -21.60
CA ARG A 9 2.73 17.38 -20.49
C ARG A 9 2.32 18.22 -19.29
N LEU A 10 1.66 17.61 -18.29
CA LEU A 10 1.39 18.24 -16.98
C LEU A 10 2.64 18.98 -16.46
N PRO A 11 2.50 20.15 -15.81
CA PRO A 11 3.64 20.85 -15.23
C PRO A 11 4.37 19.98 -14.20
N LEU A 12 5.70 20.13 -14.11
CA LEU A 12 6.58 19.29 -13.28
C LEU A 12 6.08 19.11 -11.84
N ARG A 13 5.56 20.19 -11.23
CA ARG A 13 4.97 20.17 -9.89
C ARG A 13 3.82 19.16 -9.76
N ARG A 14 2.91 19.12 -10.74
CA ARG A 14 1.77 18.16 -10.75
C ARG A 14 2.22 16.72 -11.03
N ARG A 15 3.38 16.54 -11.66
CA ARG A 15 3.99 15.23 -11.91
C ARG A 15 4.67 14.67 -10.66
N LEU A 16 5.38 15.52 -9.91
CA LEU A 16 6.20 15.11 -8.75
C LEU A 16 5.47 15.15 -7.41
N ALA A 17 4.41 15.96 -7.27
CA ALA A 17 3.53 15.96 -6.08
C ALA A 17 3.21 14.58 -5.47
N PRO A 18 2.82 13.53 -6.22
CA PRO A 18 2.56 12.21 -5.65
C PRO A 18 3.80 11.52 -5.11
N ALA A 19 4.95 11.75 -5.74
CA ALA A 19 6.19 11.12 -5.37
C ALA A 19 6.69 11.74 -4.07
N VAL A 20 6.61 13.07 -3.97
CA VAL A 20 6.89 13.81 -2.73
C VAL A 20 5.91 13.44 -1.62
N ALA A 21 4.61 13.34 -1.93
CA ALA A 21 3.62 12.91 -0.94
C ALA A 21 3.90 11.51 -0.41
N LEU A 22 4.26 10.56 -1.28
CA LEU A 22 4.62 9.20 -0.85
C LEU A 22 5.95 9.17 -0.09
N LEU A 23 6.92 9.98 -0.51
CA LEU A 23 8.23 10.11 0.14
C LEU A 23 8.10 10.53 1.61
N LEU A 24 7.16 11.43 1.91
CA LEU A 24 6.92 11.95 3.26
C LEU A 24 5.90 11.14 4.05
N LEU A 25 4.90 10.55 3.38
CA LEU A 25 3.85 9.80 4.06
C LEU A 25 4.33 8.44 4.56
N ALA A 26 5.28 7.80 3.87
CA ALA A 26 5.81 6.50 4.28
C ALA A 26 6.53 6.53 5.65
N PRO A 27 7.49 7.44 5.93
CA PRO A 27 8.10 7.52 7.26
C PRO A 27 7.10 7.94 8.34
N TRP A 28 6.15 8.84 8.03
CA TRP A 28 5.09 9.19 8.99
C TRP A 28 4.22 7.98 9.34
N ALA A 29 3.86 7.16 8.35
CA ALA A 29 3.13 5.92 8.58
C ALA A 29 3.95 4.94 9.43
N ALA A 30 5.23 4.79 9.12
CA ALA A 30 6.11 3.83 9.80
C ALA A 30 6.34 4.17 11.28
N GLU A 31 6.59 5.45 11.59
CA GLU A 31 7.11 5.83 12.91
C GLU A 31 6.16 6.72 13.72
N CYS A 32 5.38 7.56 13.05
CA CYS A 32 4.60 8.59 13.74
C CYS A 32 3.12 8.21 13.90
N SER A 33 2.60 7.29 13.10
CA SER A 33 1.16 7.03 13.02
C SER A 33 0.57 6.27 14.21
N TRP A 34 1.43 5.79 15.11
CA TRP A 34 1.07 5.01 16.30
C TRP A 34 1.54 5.63 17.63
N GLY A 35 1.89 6.91 17.65
CA GLY A 35 2.32 7.62 18.86
C GLY A 35 3.84 7.73 18.99
N GLY A 36 4.32 8.00 20.21
CA GLY A 36 5.75 8.01 20.56
C GLY A 36 6.47 9.36 20.36
N PHE A 37 6.03 10.20 19.43
CA PHE A 37 6.67 11.49 19.13
C PHE A 37 5.75 12.69 19.35
N THR A 38 6.32 13.80 19.82
CA THR A 38 5.60 15.07 19.87
C THR A 38 5.39 15.65 18.47
N LEU A 39 4.44 16.57 18.33
CA LEU A 39 4.23 17.28 17.06
C LEU A 39 5.44 18.09 16.60
N THR A 40 6.28 18.53 17.53
CA THR A 40 7.48 19.34 17.25
C THR A 40 8.59 18.49 16.64
N ASP A 41 8.73 17.24 17.09
CA ASP A 41 9.81 16.34 16.66
C ASP A 41 9.46 15.62 15.34
N THR A 42 8.16 15.41 15.10
CA THR A 42 7.63 14.68 13.94
C THR A 42 8.20 15.14 12.58
N PRO A 43 8.27 16.44 12.25
CA PRO A 43 8.78 16.88 10.94
C PRO A 43 10.25 16.53 10.70
N PHE A 44 11.08 16.63 11.74
CA PHE A 44 12.51 16.30 11.63
C PHE A 44 12.68 14.79 11.39
N LEU A 45 11.97 13.97 12.16
CA LEU A 45 11.96 12.52 12.01
C LEU A 45 11.54 12.09 10.59
N ILE A 46 10.45 12.66 10.08
CA ILE A 46 9.97 12.41 8.70
C ILE A 46 11.07 12.75 7.70
N LEU A 47 11.76 13.88 7.86
CA LEU A 47 12.77 14.32 6.91
C LEU A 47 14.00 13.39 6.90
N VAL A 48 14.44 12.96 8.08
CA VAL A 48 15.59 12.05 8.23
C VAL A 48 15.29 10.67 7.66
N LEU A 49 14.08 10.16 7.89
CA LEU A 49 13.69 8.80 7.49
C LEU A 49 13.04 8.71 6.10
N ALA A 50 12.65 9.84 5.51
CA ALA A 50 12.08 9.92 4.16
C ALA A 50 12.94 9.24 3.08
N PRO A 51 14.27 9.41 3.03
CA PRO A 51 15.11 8.72 2.06
C PRO A 51 14.95 7.20 2.15
N MET A 52 14.91 6.62 3.35
CA MET A 52 14.77 5.17 3.56
C MET A 52 13.33 4.69 3.29
N TYR A 53 12.36 5.08 4.12
CA TYR A 53 10.98 4.58 4.01
C TYR A 53 10.29 5.07 2.74
N GLY A 54 10.37 6.37 2.46
CA GLY A 54 9.78 6.98 1.29
C GLY A 54 10.46 6.53 0.00
N GLY A 55 11.78 6.37 0.01
CA GLY A 55 12.53 5.81 -1.10
C GLY A 55 12.11 4.39 -1.42
N ALA A 56 12.03 3.51 -0.41
CA ALA A 56 11.55 2.15 -0.58
C ALA A 56 10.11 2.10 -1.14
N ALA A 57 9.19 2.87 -0.55
CA ALA A 57 7.80 2.93 -1.01
C ALA A 57 7.71 3.36 -2.49
N LEU A 58 8.52 4.34 -2.92
CA LEU A 58 8.60 4.78 -4.30
C LEU A 58 9.18 3.69 -5.22
N LEU A 59 10.29 3.04 -4.84
CA LEU A 59 10.92 1.99 -5.64
C LEU A 59 9.97 0.80 -5.85
N ILE A 60 9.31 0.35 -4.78
CA ILE A 60 8.33 -0.74 -4.80
C ILE A 60 7.18 -0.40 -5.75
N ARG A 61 6.60 0.79 -5.57
CA ARG A 61 5.48 1.27 -6.38
C ARG A 61 5.87 1.43 -7.85
N GLU A 62 7.00 2.06 -8.13
CA GLU A 62 7.48 2.28 -9.50
C GLU A 62 7.77 0.95 -10.20
N THR A 63 8.37 -0.01 -9.50
CA THR A 63 8.64 -1.36 -10.02
C THR A 63 7.35 -2.06 -10.40
N ALA A 64 6.37 -2.13 -9.49
CA ALA A 64 5.08 -2.76 -9.76
C ALA A 64 4.37 -2.13 -10.97
N ARG A 65 4.39 -0.80 -11.09
CA ARG A 65 3.68 -0.09 -12.17
C ARG A 65 4.38 -0.20 -13.52
N ARG A 66 5.71 -0.27 -13.55
CA ARG A 66 6.49 -0.52 -14.79
C ARG A 66 6.30 -1.93 -15.32
N LEU A 67 6.15 -2.90 -14.43
CA LEU A 67 5.87 -4.28 -14.79
C LEU A 67 4.39 -4.54 -15.13
N GLY A 68 3.51 -3.55 -14.94
CA GLY A 68 2.06 -3.76 -15.03
C GLY A 68 1.51 -4.68 -13.93
N ALA A 69 2.26 -4.88 -12.85
CA ALA A 69 1.94 -5.76 -11.74
C ALA A 69 0.86 -5.17 -10.81
N GLY A 70 0.17 -6.07 -10.10
CA GLY A 70 -0.88 -5.73 -9.15
C GLY A 70 -0.38 -5.65 -7.70
N TRP A 71 -1.34 -5.56 -6.78
CA TRP A 71 -1.10 -5.53 -5.33
C TRP A 71 -0.35 -6.74 -4.76
N PRO A 72 -0.48 -7.98 -5.26
CA PRO A 72 0.33 -9.09 -4.77
C PRO A 72 1.83 -8.85 -4.90
N THR A 73 2.29 -8.27 -6.01
CA THR A 73 3.70 -7.89 -6.19
C THR A 73 4.09 -6.77 -5.22
N VAL A 74 3.24 -5.75 -5.04
CA VAL A 74 3.50 -4.66 -4.08
C VAL A 74 3.65 -5.23 -2.66
N ALA A 75 2.76 -6.12 -2.23
CA ALA A 75 2.79 -6.74 -0.91
C ALA A 75 4.04 -7.59 -0.68
N LEU A 76 4.46 -8.39 -1.67
CA LEU A 76 5.68 -9.20 -1.55
C LEU A 76 6.96 -8.35 -1.53
N LEU A 77 7.03 -7.30 -2.34
CA LEU A 77 8.14 -6.36 -2.30
C LEU A 77 8.17 -5.56 -0.98
N ALA A 78 7.00 -5.23 -0.43
CA ALA A 78 6.87 -4.59 0.88
C ALA A 78 7.30 -5.53 2.02
N ALA A 79 6.94 -6.82 1.95
CA ALA A 79 7.44 -7.83 2.87
C ALA A 79 8.97 -7.95 2.80
N ALA A 80 9.53 -7.96 1.57
CA ALA A 80 10.97 -7.98 1.38
C ALA A 80 11.64 -6.74 1.98
N PHE A 81 11.04 -5.55 1.82
CA PHE A 81 11.52 -4.35 2.49
C PHE A 81 11.49 -4.50 4.02
N GLY A 82 10.45 -5.10 4.60
CA GLY A 82 10.42 -5.35 6.05
C GLY A 82 11.56 -6.24 6.53
N VAL A 83 11.92 -7.28 5.75
CA VAL A 83 13.09 -8.13 6.04
C VAL A 83 14.40 -7.35 5.87
N ILE A 84 14.53 -6.55 4.82
CA ILE A 84 15.73 -5.75 4.55
C ILE A 84 15.93 -4.72 5.65
N GLN A 85 14.87 -3.99 6.02
CA GLN A 85 14.97 -2.96 7.05
C GLN A 85 15.36 -3.65 8.37
N ALA A 86 14.50 -4.54 8.89
CA ALA A 86 14.65 -5.06 10.25
C ALA A 86 15.85 -6.03 10.39
N GLY A 87 16.24 -6.68 9.30
CA GLY A 87 17.33 -7.67 9.29
C GLY A 87 18.68 -7.11 8.85
N LEU A 88 18.71 -6.18 7.89
CA LEU A 88 19.96 -5.71 7.28
C LEU A 88 20.30 -4.26 7.64
N VAL A 89 19.29 -3.41 7.84
CA VAL A 89 19.50 -1.97 8.06
C VAL A 89 19.63 -1.65 9.55
N ASP A 90 18.57 -1.79 10.35
CA ASP A 90 18.66 -1.52 11.80
C ASP A 90 19.01 -2.78 12.61
N GLN A 91 18.88 -3.96 12.00
CA GLN A 91 19.17 -5.27 12.61
C GLN A 91 18.33 -5.58 13.87
N SER A 92 17.22 -4.87 14.05
CA SER A 92 16.25 -5.05 15.14
C SER A 92 15.72 -6.48 15.24
N LEU A 93 15.58 -7.17 14.10
CA LEU A 93 15.11 -8.55 14.03
C LEU A 93 16.02 -9.56 14.74
N PHE A 94 17.32 -9.23 14.84
CA PHE A 94 18.35 -10.12 15.39
C PHE A 94 18.88 -9.64 16.73
N ASN A 95 18.54 -8.43 17.16
CA ASN A 95 19.01 -7.84 18.40
C ASN A 95 17.97 -8.07 19.52
N PRO A 96 18.22 -8.98 20.49
CA PRO A 96 17.25 -9.26 21.56
C PRO A 96 17.00 -8.05 22.46
N GLY A 97 17.97 -7.13 22.55
CA GLY A 97 17.87 -5.92 23.36
C GLY A 97 17.39 -4.69 22.60
N PHE A 98 16.90 -4.85 21.36
CA PHE A 98 16.54 -3.70 20.51
C PHE A 98 15.47 -2.81 21.14
N LEU A 99 14.53 -3.38 21.89
CA LEU A 99 13.41 -2.65 22.49
C LEU A 99 13.53 -2.44 24.01
N ASP A 100 14.64 -2.88 24.64
CA ASP A 100 14.78 -2.95 26.11
C ASP A 100 14.71 -1.59 26.84
N ASP A 101 14.95 -0.49 26.13
CA ASP A 101 14.89 0.89 26.63
C ASP A 101 13.64 1.66 26.19
N THR A 102 12.71 0.98 25.53
CA THR A 102 11.43 1.52 25.08
C THR A 102 10.30 0.96 25.94
N GLU A 103 9.10 1.51 25.82
CA GLU A 103 7.89 0.96 26.43
C GLU A 103 7.55 -0.46 25.93
N PHE A 104 8.18 -0.89 24.83
CA PHE A 104 8.05 -2.24 24.31
C PHE A 104 9.05 -3.22 24.94
N ALA A 105 9.78 -2.86 26.00
CA ALA A 105 10.71 -3.75 26.69
C ALA A 105 10.06 -5.10 27.10
N ASP A 106 8.79 -5.07 27.52
CA ASP A 106 8.04 -6.28 27.90
C ASP A 106 7.78 -7.24 26.72
N THR A 107 7.93 -6.77 25.48
CA THR A 107 7.82 -7.62 24.27
C THR A 107 8.99 -8.58 24.12
N ARG A 108 10.11 -8.35 24.82
CA ARG A 108 11.28 -9.23 24.82
C ARG A 108 10.92 -10.64 25.26
N ALA A 109 10.15 -10.80 26.34
CA ALA A 109 9.73 -12.12 26.81
C ALA A 109 8.88 -12.86 25.76
N ALA A 110 8.03 -12.13 25.02
CA ALA A 110 7.25 -12.70 23.92
C ALA A 110 8.15 -13.08 22.73
N ALA A 111 9.19 -12.30 22.48
CA ALA A 111 10.18 -12.58 21.44
C ALA A 111 10.95 -13.88 21.76
N GLU A 112 11.48 -13.98 22.98
CA GLU A 112 12.21 -15.15 23.49
C GLU A 112 11.35 -16.42 23.49
N ALA A 113 10.07 -16.31 23.82
CA ALA A 113 9.12 -17.44 23.81
C ALA A 113 8.89 -18.07 22.43
N THR A 114 9.34 -17.41 21.35
CA THR A 114 9.18 -17.86 19.96
C THR A 114 10.51 -17.89 19.20
N LEU A 115 11.62 -18.00 19.94
CA LEU A 115 12.94 -18.11 19.37
C LEU A 115 13.06 -19.39 18.52
N VAL A 116 13.59 -19.25 17.31
CA VAL A 116 13.95 -20.36 16.43
C VAL A 116 15.43 -20.68 16.64
N PRO A 117 15.76 -21.87 17.18
CA PRO A 117 17.16 -22.24 17.44
C PRO A 117 18.03 -22.20 16.17
N GLY A 118 19.29 -21.76 16.32
CA GLY A 118 20.31 -21.77 15.27
C GLY A 118 20.41 -20.49 14.43
N LEU A 119 19.35 -19.68 14.37
CA LEU A 119 19.39 -18.33 13.76
C LEU A 119 19.23 -17.20 14.79
N ASP A 120 18.85 -17.54 16.02
CA ASP A 120 18.50 -16.60 17.09
C ASP A 120 17.49 -15.53 16.64
N VAL A 121 16.50 -15.98 15.86
CA VAL A 121 15.39 -15.16 15.36
C VAL A 121 14.12 -15.49 16.12
N SER A 122 13.45 -14.47 16.62
CA SER A 122 12.10 -14.63 17.14
C SER A 122 11.07 -14.67 16.00
N ALA A 123 10.26 -15.73 15.95
CA ALA A 123 9.15 -15.79 15.00
C ALA A 123 8.12 -14.68 15.25
N ARG A 124 7.95 -14.23 16.50
CA ARG A 124 7.07 -13.10 16.85
C ARG A 124 7.58 -11.80 16.26
N GLN A 125 8.84 -11.45 16.52
CA GLN A 125 9.42 -10.22 15.98
C GLN A 125 9.47 -10.24 14.45
N ALA A 126 9.79 -11.39 13.84
CA ALA A 126 9.75 -11.54 12.40
C ALA A 126 8.35 -11.24 11.83
N PHE A 127 7.31 -11.79 12.46
CA PHE A 127 5.92 -11.54 12.05
C PHE A 127 5.55 -10.05 12.21
N ASP A 128 5.92 -9.44 13.35
CA ASP A 128 5.57 -8.06 13.67
C ASP A 128 6.30 -7.05 12.79
N TYR A 129 7.63 -7.13 12.70
CA TYR A 129 8.41 -6.22 11.87
C TYR A 129 8.02 -6.32 10.39
N VAL A 130 7.97 -7.53 9.84
CA VAL A 130 7.62 -7.72 8.43
C VAL A 130 6.16 -7.32 8.17
N GLY A 131 5.24 -7.69 9.07
CA GLY A 131 3.82 -7.36 8.96
C GLY A 131 3.56 -5.85 9.03
N ASN A 132 4.20 -5.16 9.98
CA ASN A 132 4.08 -3.72 10.16
C ASN A 132 4.66 -2.96 8.96
N HIS A 133 5.87 -3.31 8.51
CA HIS A 133 6.46 -2.69 7.32
C HIS A 133 5.64 -2.92 6.05
N LEU A 134 5.11 -4.14 5.87
CA LEU A 134 4.27 -4.48 4.75
C LEU A 134 2.99 -3.62 4.74
N ALA A 135 2.22 -3.70 5.82
CA ALA A 135 0.87 -3.16 5.86
C ALA A 135 0.86 -1.66 6.11
N LEU A 136 1.59 -1.21 7.14
CA LEU A 136 1.57 0.17 7.62
C LEU A 136 2.59 1.04 6.90
N SER A 137 3.88 0.66 6.88
CA SER A 137 4.94 1.53 6.34
C SER A 137 4.93 1.68 4.81
N ILE A 138 4.39 0.69 4.08
CA ILE A 138 4.45 0.66 2.60
C ILE A 138 3.07 0.61 1.94
N CYS A 139 2.23 -0.38 2.24
CA CYS A 139 0.96 -0.54 1.53
C CYS A 139 -0.03 0.61 1.80
N ALA A 140 -0.18 1.03 3.06
CA ALA A 140 -1.04 2.14 3.46
C ALA A 140 -0.69 3.47 2.75
N PRO A 141 0.55 3.97 2.81
CA PRO A 141 0.90 5.23 2.15
C PRO A 141 0.77 5.15 0.62
N ILE A 142 1.14 4.02 -0.01
CA ILE A 142 0.95 3.83 -1.45
C ILE A 142 -0.55 3.93 -1.81
N VAL A 143 -1.42 3.22 -1.10
CA VAL A 143 -2.86 3.21 -1.44
C VAL A 143 -3.51 4.57 -1.21
N ILE A 144 -3.12 5.28 -0.16
CA ILE A 144 -3.63 6.63 0.15
C ILE A 144 -3.29 7.55 -1.01
N VAL A 145 -2.00 7.66 -1.37
CA VAL A 145 -1.56 8.55 -2.45
C VAL A 145 -2.18 8.13 -3.78
N GLU A 146 -2.25 6.84 -4.11
CA GLU A 146 -2.90 6.36 -5.34
C GLU A 146 -4.40 6.67 -5.42
N SER A 147 -5.07 6.79 -4.27
CA SER A 147 -6.51 7.04 -4.19
C SER A 147 -6.88 8.52 -4.35
N PHE A 148 -5.94 9.44 -4.14
CA PHE A 148 -6.11 10.86 -4.50
C PHE A 148 -5.99 11.13 -6.00
N LEU A 149 -5.68 10.10 -6.80
CA LEU A 149 -5.35 10.23 -8.21
C LEU A 149 -6.39 9.58 -9.10
N ARG A 150 -6.51 10.11 -10.33
CA ARG A 150 -7.32 9.49 -11.38
C ARG A 150 -6.75 8.13 -11.80
N ALA A 151 -7.63 7.27 -12.32
CA ALA A 151 -7.32 5.87 -12.62
C ALA A 151 -6.18 5.69 -13.64
N ASP A 152 -6.14 6.55 -14.65
CA ASP A 152 -5.09 6.62 -15.67
C ASP A 152 -3.72 6.98 -15.05
N ARG A 153 -3.72 7.90 -14.08
CA ARG A 153 -2.49 8.44 -13.49
C ARG A 153 -1.94 7.53 -12.39
N ARG A 154 -2.81 6.95 -11.56
CA ARG A 154 -2.37 6.05 -10.47
C ARG A 154 -1.76 4.74 -10.97
N SER A 155 -2.14 4.29 -12.17
CA SER A 155 -1.64 3.04 -12.76
C SER A 155 -0.34 3.20 -13.56
N ARG A 156 0.10 4.43 -13.82
CA ARG A 156 1.32 4.73 -14.59
C ARG A 156 2.52 5.06 -13.70
N PRO A 157 3.76 4.78 -14.12
CA PRO A 157 4.97 5.28 -13.45
C PRO A 157 4.92 6.81 -13.24
N TRP A 158 5.33 7.30 -12.07
CA TRP A 158 5.38 8.74 -11.76
C TRP A 158 6.73 9.34 -12.08
N LEU A 159 7.80 8.54 -11.99
CA LEU A 159 9.17 8.99 -12.20
C LEU A 159 9.70 8.55 -13.57
N GLY A 160 10.66 9.31 -14.10
CA GLY A 160 11.51 8.85 -15.21
C GLY A 160 12.66 7.98 -14.70
N ARG A 161 13.53 7.51 -15.61
CA ARG A 161 14.77 6.80 -15.23
C ARG A 161 15.68 7.63 -14.30
N PRO A 162 15.93 8.93 -14.56
CA PRO A 162 16.77 9.74 -13.66
C PRO A 162 16.18 9.87 -12.26
N GLY A 163 14.86 10.10 -12.17
CA GLY A 163 14.18 10.19 -10.87
C GLY A 163 14.23 8.87 -10.10
N LEU A 164 14.14 7.74 -10.80
CA LEU A 164 14.30 6.42 -10.18
C LEU A 164 15.72 6.21 -9.64
N THR A 165 16.75 6.63 -10.39
CA THR A 165 18.14 6.59 -9.92
C THR A 165 18.34 7.45 -8.67
N VAL A 166 17.82 8.68 -8.66
CA VAL A 166 17.90 9.56 -7.48
C VAL A 166 17.23 8.92 -6.27
N VAL A 167 16.03 8.37 -6.43
CA VAL A 167 15.32 7.70 -5.34
C VAL A 167 16.06 6.45 -4.86
N ALA A 168 16.68 5.68 -5.76
CA ALA A 168 17.50 4.54 -5.38
C ALA A 168 18.73 4.96 -4.55
N LEU A 169 19.42 6.02 -4.97
CA LEU A 169 20.56 6.56 -4.22
C LEU A 169 20.13 7.11 -2.85
N LEU A 170 18.99 7.81 -2.78
CA LEU A 170 18.42 8.29 -1.52
C LEU A 170 18.06 7.13 -0.58
N TYR A 171 17.44 6.07 -1.11
CA TYR A 171 17.12 4.87 -0.33
C TYR A 171 18.39 4.21 0.25
N LEU A 172 19.43 4.05 -0.56
CA LEU A 172 20.70 3.47 -0.11
C LEU A 172 21.38 4.38 0.92
N ALA A 173 21.41 5.70 0.70
CA ALA A 173 22.01 6.66 1.63
C ALA A 173 21.24 6.73 2.96
N GLY A 174 19.91 6.73 2.92
CA GLY A 174 19.08 6.69 4.12
C GLY A 174 19.22 5.39 4.89
N SER A 175 19.29 4.26 4.19
CA SER A 175 19.56 2.96 4.83
C SER A 175 20.95 2.91 5.45
N LEU A 176 21.97 3.47 4.78
CA LEU A 176 23.32 3.56 5.33
C LEU A 176 23.37 4.47 6.56
N LEU A 177 22.65 5.60 6.53
CA LEU A 177 22.56 6.51 7.67
C LEU A 177 22.01 5.78 8.91
N VAL A 178 20.89 5.07 8.75
CA VAL A 178 20.29 4.27 9.85
C VAL A 178 21.23 3.15 10.30
N PHE A 179 21.86 2.44 9.38
CA PHE A 179 22.83 1.39 9.71
C PHE A 179 24.06 1.94 10.45
N SER A 180 24.51 3.15 10.10
CA SER A 180 25.70 3.78 10.71
C SER A 180 25.48 4.35 12.11
N ASP A 181 24.23 4.42 12.55
CA ASP A 181 23.88 4.86 13.90
C ASP A 181 24.08 3.72 14.90
N ASP A 182 25.31 3.58 15.38
CA ASP A 182 25.68 2.53 16.36
C ASP A 182 24.95 2.67 17.68
N GLU A 183 24.55 3.87 18.09
CA GLU A 183 23.74 4.10 19.28
C GLU A 183 22.32 3.55 19.06
N GLY A 184 21.68 3.89 17.94
CA GLY A 184 20.37 3.35 17.56
C GLY A 184 20.38 1.82 17.39
N ARG A 185 21.47 1.24 16.90
CA ARG A 185 21.69 -0.22 16.82
C ARG A 185 22.15 -0.87 18.12
N LYS A 186 22.42 -0.06 19.16
CA LYS A 186 22.89 -0.50 20.48
C LYS A 186 24.17 -1.32 20.44
N GLY A 187 25.06 -0.99 19.51
CA GLY A 187 26.33 -1.70 19.28
C GLY A 187 26.19 -3.17 18.85
N PHE A 188 24.98 -3.64 18.52
CA PHE A 188 24.76 -5.01 18.05
C PHE A 188 25.28 -5.17 16.62
N LEU A 189 25.73 -6.35 16.20
CA LEU A 189 25.97 -6.67 14.80
C LEU A 189 25.49 -8.10 14.51
N ALA A 190 24.61 -8.24 13.52
CA ALA A 190 24.10 -9.53 13.10
C ALA A 190 25.23 -10.43 12.58
N SER A 191 25.16 -11.71 12.94
CA SER A 191 26.13 -12.72 12.49
C SER A 191 26.06 -12.93 10.97
N PRO A 192 27.13 -13.46 10.34
CA PRO A 192 27.10 -13.79 8.91
C PRO A 192 25.95 -14.73 8.51
N ALA A 193 25.57 -15.67 9.39
CA ALA A 193 24.46 -16.58 9.16
C ALA A 193 23.10 -15.85 9.16
N GLN A 194 22.89 -14.92 10.10
CA GLN A 194 21.70 -14.07 10.16
C GLN A 194 21.58 -13.16 8.94
N LEU A 195 22.69 -12.54 8.53
CA LEU A 195 22.74 -11.72 7.31
C LEU A 195 22.43 -12.55 6.05
N ALA A 196 23.04 -13.73 5.92
CA ALA A 196 22.79 -14.62 4.79
C ALA A 196 21.32 -15.07 4.74
N PHE A 197 20.72 -15.37 5.90
CA PHE A 197 19.29 -15.70 6.02
C PHE A 197 18.40 -14.54 5.57
N ALA A 198 18.61 -13.34 6.10
CA ALA A 198 17.83 -12.15 5.74
C ALA A 198 17.94 -11.82 4.24
N VAL A 199 19.15 -11.88 3.67
CA VAL A 199 19.38 -11.68 2.22
C VAL A 199 18.64 -12.75 1.41
N ALA A 200 18.78 -14.03 1.76
CA ALA A 200 18.12 -15.12 1.04
C ALA A 200 16.60 -14.98 1.07
N LEU A 201 16.02 -14.65 2.23
CA LEU A 201 14.59 -14.44 2.39
C LEU A 201 14.09 -13.23 1.60
N ALA A 202 14.79 -12.09 1.69
CA ALA A 202 14.45 -10.90 0.92
C ALA A 202 14.50 -11.15 -0.60
N VAL A 203 15.54 -11.82 -1.09
CA VAL A 203 15.68 -12.21 -2.51
C VAL A 203 14.56 -13.15 -2.93
N ALA A 204 14.20 -14.14 -2.09
CA ALA A 204 13.11 -15.07 -2.38
C ALA A 204 11.76 -14.34 -2.50
N LEU A 205 11.47 -13.39 -1.61
CA LEU A 205 10.26 -12.56 -1.65
C LEU A 205 10.22 -11.65 -2.88
N ILE A 206 11.35 -11.01 -3.21
CA ILE A 206 11.48 -10.19 -4.42
C ILE A 206 11.25 -11.06 -5.66
N ALA A 207 11.94 -12.19 -5.78
CA ALA A 207 11.80 -13.10 -6.91
C ALA A 207 10.35 -13.59 -7.05
N ALA A 208 9.73 -14.03 -5.95
CA ALA A 208 8.32 -14.42 -5.95
C ALA A 208 7.41 -13.30 -6.44
N GLY A 209 7.63 -12.06 -6.00
CA GLY A 209 6.86 -10.89 -6.43
C GLY A 209 7.01 -10.56 -7.91
N LEU A 210 8.22 -10.71 -8.45
CA LEU A 210 8.55 -10.46 -9.85
C LEU A 210 8.07 -11.57 -10.80
N LEU A 211 7.94 -12.80 -10.31
CA LEU A 211 7.44 -13.94 -11.08
C LEU A 211 5.90 -13.94 -11.24
N ILE A 212 5.18 -13.11 -10.46
CA ILE A 212 3.73 -12.95 -10.61
C ILE A 212 3.43 -12.27 -11.95
N ARG A 213 2.88 -13.04 -12.88
CA ARG A 213 2.54 -12.53 -14.22
C ARG A 213 1.41 -11.49 -14.16
N PRO A 214 1.60 -10.30 -14.76
CA PRO A 214 0.53 -9.33 -14.94
C PRO A 214 -0.66 -9.95 -15.68
N ARG A 215 -1.87 -9.83 -15.13
CA ARG A 215 -3.08 -10.17 -15.90
C ARG A 215 -3.41 -9.00 -16.81
N ARG A 216 -3.38 -9.23 -18.13
CA ARG A 216 -3.98 -8.28 -19.08
C ARG A 216 -5.47 -8.15 -18.73
N PRO A 217 -6.01 -6.93 -18.57
CA PRO A 217 -7.46 -6.76 -18.52
C PRO A 217 -8.04 -7.40 -19.78
N ALA A 218 -9.05 -8.26 -19.63
CA ALA A 218 -9.83 -8.70 -20.77
C ALA A 218 -10.46 -7.44 -21.37
N VAL A 219 -10.04 -7.06 -22.58
CA VAL A 219 -10.75 -6.06 -23.36
C VAL A 219 -12.15 -6.65 -23.57
N PRO A 220 -13.23 -6.00 -23.11
CA PRO A 220 -14.56 -6.42 -23.51
C PRO A 220 -14.56 -6.38 -25.03
N ALA A 221 -14.78 -7.51 -25.69
CA ALA A 221 -15.00 -7.52 -27.12
C ALA A 221 -16.15 -6.54 -27.37
N GLY A 222 -15.80 -5.36 -27.88
CA GLY A 222 -16.79 -4.42 -28.38
C GLY A 222 -17.63 -5.23 -29.34
N HIS A 223 -18.92 -5.32 -29.05
CA HIS A 223 -19.88 -5.77 -30.05
C HIS A 223 -19.78 -4.72 -31.16
N ALA A 224 -18.88 -4.95 -32.11
CA ALA A 224 -18.98 -4.37 -33.42
C ALA A 224 -20.25 -5.00 -33.99
N THR A 225 -21.39 -4.39 -33.71
CA THR A 225 -22.55 -4.53 -34.58
C THR A 225 -22.03 -4.18 -35.97
N PRO A 226 -22.03 -5.11 -36.93
CA PRO A 226 -21.73 -4.76 -38.29
C PRO A 226 -22.77 -3.71 -38.68
N VAL A 227 -22.33 -2.48 -38.93
CA VAL A 227 -23.16 -1.50 -39.63
C VAL A 227 -23.36 -2.09 -41.01
N ALA A 228 -24.46 -2.80 -41.20
CA ALA A 228 -24.91 -3.23 -42.50
C ALA A 228 -25.20 -1.95 -43.30
N THR A 229 -24.27 -1.58 -44.17
CA THR A 229 -24.49 -0.59 -45.22
C THR A 229 -25.58 -1.13 -46.12
N ALA A 230 -26.82 -0.68 -45.90
CA ALA A 230 -27.91 -0.93 -46.84
C ALA A 230 -27.62 -0.13 -48.13
N PRO A 231 -27.80 -0.72 -49.32
CA PRO A 231 -27.70 0.02 -50.57
C PRO A 231 -28.88 0.99 -50.69
N VAL A 232 -28.58 2.21 -51.14
CA VAL A 232 -29.57 3.22 -51.52
C VAL A 232 -30.34 2.71 -52.74
N GLY A 233 -31.60 2.30 -52.53
CA GLY A 233 -32.57 1.99 -53.56
C GLY A 233 -33.61 3.12 -53.66
N ALA A 234 -33.94 3.51 -54.89
CA ALA A 234 -34.77 4.65 -55.26
C ALA A 234 -36.26 4.52 -54.85
N HIS A 235 -36.89 5.69 -54.74
CA HIS A 235 -38.30 6.04 -54.50
C HIS A 235 -39.42 5.03 -54.76
N ASP A 236 -40.43 5.03 -53.87
CA ASP A 236 -41.85 5.09 -54.25
C ASP A 236 -42.69 5.75 -53.11
N PRO A 237 -43.63 6.70 -53.37
CA PRO A 237 -44.42 7.34 -52.32
C PRO A 237 -45.81 6.72 -52.19
N GLY A 238 -46.10 6.19 -51.00
CA GLY A 238 -47.48 6.05 -50.53
C GLY A 238 -47.87 4.65 -50.06
N VAL A 239 -47.78 4.42 -48.74
CA VAL A 239 -48.74 3.68 -47.88
C VAL A 239 -48.41 4.03 -46.42
N PRO A 240 -49.36 4.43 -45.56
CA PRO A 240 -49.12 4.53 -44.12
C PRO A 240 -49.29 3.17 -43.44
N ALA A 241 -48.21 2.62 -42.87
CA ALA A 241 -48.24 1.37 -42.09
C ALA A 241 -48.02 1.64 -40.58
N ALA A 242 -48.89 1.02 -39.79
CA ALA A 242 -49.09 1.14 -38.34
C ALA A 242 -47.84 0.83 -37.46
N PRO A 243 -47.80 1.29 -36.19
CA PRO A 243 -46.66 1.08 -35.32
C PRO A 243 -46.56 -0.38 -34.84
N ALA A 244 -45.51 -1.08 -35.28
CA ALA A 244 -45.13 -2.38 -34.75
C ALA A 244 -44.52 -2.21 -33.34
N ARG A 245 -45.18 -2.79 -32.34
CA ARG A 245 -44.63 -2.96 -30.99
C ARG A 245 -43.46 -3.95 -31.06
N HIS A 246 -42.23 -3.46 -30.93
CA HIS A 246 -41.08 -4.33 -30.67
C HIS A 246 -41.03 -4.67 -29.18
N GLY A 247 -41.53 -5.85 -28.86
CA GLY A 247 -41.19 -6.56 -27.63
C GLY A 247 -39.76 -7.07 -27.73
N ASP A 248 -38.81 -6.26 -27.28
CA ASP A 248 -37.42 -6.67 -27.17
C ASP A 248 -37.24 -7.48 -25.87
N THR A 249 -37.47 -8.79 -25.98
CA THR A 249 -37.08 -9.77 -24.96
C THR A 249 -35.79 -10.44 -25.40
N GLY A 250 -34.73 -9.64 -25.58
CA GLY A 250 -33.38 -10.18 -25.69
C GLY A 250 -33.01 -10.96 -24.41
N PRO A 251 -32.40 -12.16 -24.52
CA PRO A 251 -31.96 -12.91 -23.37
C PRO A 251 -30.88 -12.11 -22.65
N ARG A 252 -31.21 -11.60 -21.46
CA ARG A 252 -30.21 -11.15 -20.48
C ARG A 252 -29.38 -12.38 -20.11
N GLU A 253 -28.29 -12.57 -20.83
CA GLU A 253 -27.19 -13.42 -20.39
C GLU A 253 -26.61 -12.78 -19.13
N ALA A 254 -27.25 -13.08 -18.00
CA ALA A 254 -26.79 -12.70 -16.69
C ALA A 254 -25.46 -13.42 -16.49
N ALA A 255 -24.34 -12.71 -16.69
CA ALA A 255 -23.03 -13.17 -16.25
C ALA A 255 -23.13 -13.45 -14.73
N THR A 256 -23.30 -14.72 -14.38
CA THR A 256 -23.53 -15.26 -13.03
C THR A 256 -22.26 -15.23 -12.15
N GLY A 257 -21.40 -14.23 -12.36
CA GLY A 257 -20.24 -14.00 -11.51
C GLY A 257 -20.67 -13.38 -10.19
N ARG A 258 -20.30 -14.00 -9.05
CA ARG A 258 -20.48 -13.40 -7.72
C ARG A 258 -19.83 -12.01 -7.69
N ARG A 259 -20.61 -10.98 -7.33
CA ARG A 259 -20.08 -9.61 -7.16
C ARG A 259 -19.08 -9.53 -6.00
N ALA A 260 -18.18 -8.55 -6.08
CA ALA A 260 -17.29 -8.21 -4.98
C ALA A 260 -18.11 -7.82 -3.72
N PRO A 261 -17.62 -8.12 -2.51
CA PRO A 261 -18.28 -7.66 -1.28
C PRO A 261 -18.28 -6.14 -1.20
N ARG A 262 -19.06 -5.56 -0.28
CA ARG A 262 -19.00 -4.11 -0.02
C ARG A 262 -17.57 -3.69 0.36
N PRO A 263 -17.09 -2.49 -0.04
CA PRO A 263 -15.73 -2.03 0.24
C PRO A 263 -15.30 -2.07 1.71
N LEU A 264 -16.25 -1.99 2.65
CA LEU A 264 -15.97 -2.09 4.08
C LEU A 264 -15.38 -3.45 4.50
N TRP A 265 -15.83 -4.56 3.88
CA TRP A 265 -15.46 -5.91 4.30
C TRP A 265 -13.96 -6.22 4.14
N PRO A 266 -13.31 -5.89 3.01
CA PRO A 266 -11.84 -5.95 2.91
C PRO A 266 -11.12 -5.22 4.04
N GLY A 267 -11.60 -4.03 4.43
CA GLY A 267 -11.02 -3.27 5.53
C GLY A 267 -11.21 -3.97 6.88
N VAL A 268 -12.42 -4.46 7.17
CA VAL A 268 -12.69 -5.21 8.41
C VAL A 268 -11.83 -6.47 8.52
N VAL A 269 -11.66 -7.22 7.44
CA VAL A 269 -10.83 -8.43 7.43
C VAL A 269 -9.37 -8.11 7.72
N VAL A 270 -8.82 -7.06 7.11
CA VAL A 270 -7.43 -6.65 7.39
C VAL A 270 -7.30 -6.10 8.82
N LEU A 271 -8.27 -5.32 9.29
CA LEU A 271 -8.29 -4.79 10.66
C LEU A 271 -8.26 -5.92 11.68
N VAL A 272 -9.13 -6.92 11.52
CA VAL A 272 -9.18 -8.10 12.41
C VAL A 272 -7.88 -8.88 12.34
N ALA A 273 -7.30 -9.07 11.15
CA ALA A 273 -6.03 -9.78 11.04
C ALA A 273 -4.86 -9.02 11.68
N TYR A 274 -4.84 -7.70 11.53
CA TYR A 274 -3.79 -6.85 12.05
C TYR A 274 -3.86 -6.72 13.57
N ALA A 275 -5.01 -6.27 14.11
CA ALA A 275 -5.20 -6.12 15.55
C ALA A 275 -5.30 -7.46 16.29
N GLY A 276 -5.90 -8.48 15.65
CA GLY A 276 -6.08 -9.80 16.24
C GLY A 276 -4.78 -10.62 16.33
N SER A 277 -3.71 -10.19 15.65
CA SER A 277 -2.43 -10.88 15.72
C SER A 277 -1.80 -10.86 17.12
N ALA A 278 -2.18 -9.91 17.98
CA ALA A 278 -1.66 -9.75 19.35
C ALA A 278 -2.49 -10.49 20.43
N LEU A 279 -3.48 -11.31 20.05
CA LEU A 279 -4.44 -11.89 21.01
C LEU A 279 -3.88 -13.02 21.90
N ALA A 280 -2.77 -13.63 21.52
CA ALA A 280 -2.14 -14.69 22.30
C ALA A 280 -0.61 -14.57 22.26
N PRO A 281 0.09 -14.92 23.36
CA PRO A 281 1.54 -14.94 23.39
C PRO A 281 2.10 -16.24 22.81
N GLY A 282 3.42 -16.27 22.61
CA GLY A 282 4.15 -17.48 22.24
C GLY A 282 3.73 -18.09 20.89
N TRP A 283 4.02 -19.38 20.71
CA TRP A 283 3.70 -20.13 19.51
C TRP A 283 2.20 -20.17 19.15
N PRO A 284 1.24 -20.30 20.10
CA PRO A 284 -0.18 -20.16 19.80
C PRO A 284 -0.52 -18.81 19.17
N GLY A 285 0.09 -17.72 19.68
CA GLY A 285 0.00 -16.38 19.09
C GLY A 285 0.44 -16.33 17.64
N ILE A 286 1.59 -16.93 17.33
CA ILE A 286 2.10 -17.04 15.96
C ILE A 286 1.13 -17.80 15.06
N ALA A 287 0.63 -18.95 15.52
CA ALA A 287 -0.32 -19.74 14.76
C ALA A 287 -1.61 -18.94 14.44
N VAL A 288 -2.14 -18.20 15.42
CA VAL A 288 -3.29 -17.31 15.24
C VAL A 288 -2.97 -16.18 14.25
N GLY A 289 -1.85 -15.49 14.42
CA GLY A 289 -1.42 -14.40 13.53
C GLY A 289 -1.26 -14.86 12.08
N LEU A 290 -0.59 -15.99 11.86
CA LEU A 290 -0.43 -16.59 10.52
C LEU A 290 -1.77 -17.04 9.92
N ALA A 291 -2.65 -17.65 10.71
CA ALA A 291 -3.97 -18.06 10.25
C ALA A 291 -4.84 -16.86 9.85
N LEU A 292 -4.81 -15.78 10.64
CA LEU A 292 -5.51 -14.54 10.35
C LEU A 292 -4.96 -13.86 9.08
N ALA A 293 -3.63 -13.71 8.97
CA ALA A 293 -2.99 -13.12 7.80
C ALA A 293 -3.22 -13.95 6.51
N GLY A 294 -3.14 -15.28 6.62
CA GLY A 294 -3.42 -16.21 5.52
C GLY A 294 -4.87 -16.16 5.07
N THR A 295 -5.82 -16.10 6.03
CA THR A 295 -7.25 -15.94 5.75
C THR A 295 -7.53 -14.61 5.07
N ALA A 296 -6.99 -13.51 5.59
CA ALA A 296 -7.16 -12.18 5.00
C ALA A 296 -6.61 -12.14 3.57
N THR A 297 -5.39 -12.65 3.36
CA THR A 297 -4.75 -12.73 2.04
C THR A 297 -5.61 -13.54 1.07
N THR A 298 -6.07 -14.72 1.48
CA THR A 298 -6.91 -15.59 0.64
C THR A 298 -8.23 -14.91 0.26
N LEU A 299 -8.91 -14.28 1.21
CA LEU A 299 -10.15 -13.54 0.95
C LEU A 299 -9.93 -12.37 -0.01
N LEU A 300 -8.86 -11.58 0.18
CA LEU A 300 -8.51 -10.47 -0.72
C LEU A 300 -8.18 -10.98 -2.13
N LEU A 301 -7.45 -12.10 -2.26
CA LEU A 301 -7.14 -12.71 -3.55
C LEU A 301 -8.38 -13.26 -4.27
N ILE A 302 -9.36 -13.79 -3.53
CA ILE A 302 -10.64 -14.26 -4.08
C ILE A 302 -11.52 -13.08 -4.48
N TRP A 303 -11.70 -12.10 -3.60
CA TRP A 303 -12.58 -10.95 -3.82
C TRP A 303 -12.05 -10.00 -4.90
N SER A 304 -10.73 -9.85 -5.02
CA SER A 304 -10.10 -9.02 -6.05
C SER A 304 -10.34 -9.51 -7.48
N ARG A 305 -10.76 -10.76 -7.65
CA ARG A 305 -11.12 -11.35 -8.95
C ARG A 305 -12.59 -11.16 -9.31
N ARG A 306 -13.41 -10.61 -8.40
CA ARG A 306 -14.87 -10.48 -8.60
C ARG A 306 -15.24 -9.19 -9.31
N ALA A 307 -16.32 -9.24 -10.08
CA ALA A 307 -16.89 -8.05 -10.72
C ALA A 307 -17.24 -6.97 -9.68
N GLY A 308 -16.82 -5.74 -9.95
CA GLY A 308 -17.01 -4.60 -9.05
C GLY A 308 -15.87 -4.36 -8.05
N TRP A 309 -14.86 -5.23 -7.99
CA TRP A 309 -13.64 -4.90 -7.23
C TRP A 309 -12.96 -3.67 -7.84
N GLY A 310 -12.41 -2.82 -6.98
CA GLY A 310 -11.80 -1.56 -7.42
C GLY A 310 -11.17 -0.79 -6.26
N GLN A 311 -10.69 0.42 -6.55
CA GLN A 311 -9.85 1.19 -5.62
C GLN A 311 -10.46 1.44 -4.25
N ARG A 312 -11.80 1.54 -4.13
CA ARG A 312 -12.45 1.70 -2.82
C ARG A 312 -12.21 0.49 -1.89
N HIS A 313 -12.17 -0.72 -2.45
CA HIS A 313 -11.86 -1.95 -1.70
C HIS A 313 -10.39 -1.99 -1.31
N VAL A 314 -9.51 -1.58 -2.23
CA VAL A 314 -8.07 -1.50 -2.00
C VAL A 314 -7.77 -0.47 -0.91
N LEU A 315 -8.39 0.72 -0.97
CA LEU A 315 -8.24 1.76 0.05
C LEU A 315 -8.67 1.22 1.42
N ALA A 316 -9.87 0.65 1.52
CA ALA A 316 -10.36 0.12 2.79
C ALA A 316 -9.43 -0.96 3.38
N ALA A 317 -8.95 -1.90 2.55
CA ALA A 317 -8.01 -2.93 2.98
C ALA A 317 -6.65 -2.33 3.37
N GLY A 318 -6.08 -1.47 2.53
CA GLY A 318 -4.73 -0.95 2.71
C GLY A 318 -4.59 0.11 3.80
N THR A 319 -5.67 0.76 4.24
CA THR A 319 -5.61 1.75 5.33
C THR A 319 -6.07 1.20 6.68
N ALA A 320 -6.42 -0.08 6.77
CA ALA A 320 -6.88 -0.69 8.02
C ALA A 320 -5.80 -0.66 9.11
N SER A 321 -4.54 -1.00 8.77
CA SER A 321 -3.40 -0.91 9.69
C SER A 321 -3.17 0.51 10.19
N MET A 322 -3.27 1.51 9.32
CA MET A 322 -3.14 2.93 9.68
C MET A 322 -4.19 3.38 10.70
N LEU A 323 -5.43 2.91 10.57
CA LEU A 323 -6.48 3.24 11.54
C LEU A 323 -6.27 2.52 12.89
N VAL A 324 -5.74 1.30 12.86
CA VAL A 324 -5.35 0.60 14.09
C VAL A 324 -4.18 1.32 14.77
N ALA A 325 -3.15 1.71 14.02
CA ALA A 325 -2.02 2.49 14.50
C ALA A 325 -2.48 3.80 15.15
N ALA A 326 -3.31 4.59 14.46
CA ALA A 326 -3.81 5.86 14.99
C ALA A 326 -4.64 5.68 16.27
N ALA A 327 -5.38 4.57 16.40
CA ALA A 327 -6.08 4.24 17.63
C ALA A 327 -5.12 3.82 18.76
N TYR A 328 -4.02 3.15 18.41
CA TYR A 328 -2.99 2.70 19.36
C TYR A 328 -2.12 3.84 19.89
N ALA A 329 -2.05 4.99 19.20
CA ALA A 329 -1.28 6.16 19.63
C ALA A 329 -1.56 6.59 21.08
N TYR A 330 -2.82 6.53 21.50
CA TYR A 330 -3.24 6.88 22.87
C TYR A 330 -2.77 5.90 23.95
N ALA A 331 -2.23 4.74 23.57
CA ALA A 331 -1.68 3.76 24.49
C ALA A 331 -0.15 3.80 24.54
N VAL A 332 0.49 4.61 23.69
CA VAL A 332 1.94 4.69 23.55
C VAL A 332 2.46 5.96 24.24
N PRO A 333 3.31 5.85 25.27
CA PRO A 333 3.94 7.02 25.89
C PRO A 333 4.92 7.70 24.92
N THR A 334 5.22 8.97 25.16
CA THR A 334 6.22 9.68 24.36
C THR A 334 7.64 9.20 24.69
N TYR A 335 8.47 9.01 23.66
CA TYR A 335 9.87 8.57 23.80
C TYR A 335 10.77 9.64 24.42
N ALA A 336 10.40 10.91 24.23
CA ALA A 336 11.03 12.05 24.86
C ALA A 336 10.15 12.61 25.98
N PRO A 337 10.73 13.29 26.99
CA PRO A 337 9.97 13.99 28.01
C PRO A 337 8.97 14.98 27.38
N ALA A 338 7.69 14.76 27.64
CA ALA A 338 6.61 15.63 27.20
C ALA A 338 5.58 15.77 28.34
N THR A 339 4.91 16.91 28.40
CA THR A 339 3.77 17.08 29.30
C THR A 339 2.59 16.22 28.82
N PRO A 340 1.66 15.82 29.72
CA PRO A 340 0.46 15.08 29.31
C PRO A 340 -0.38 15.79 28.23
N ALA A 341 -0.37 17.13 28.25
CA ALA A 341 -1.06 17.93 27.25
C ALA A 341 -0.38 17.85 25.87
N GLU A 342 0.95 17.91 25.82
CA GLU A 342 1.72 17.77 24.56
C GLU A 342 1.56 16.38 23.95
N ALA A 343 1.61 15.33 24.78
CA ALA A 343 1.35 13.96 24.35
C ALA A 343 -0.05 13.82 23.74
N LEU A 344 -1.10 14.27 24.45
CA LEU A 344 -2.48 14.21 23.97
C LEU A 344 -2.68 15.00 22.66
N VAL A 345 -2.03 16.16 22.52
CA VAL A 345 -2.08 16.94 21.28
C VAL A 345 -1.46 16.16 20.12
N GLY A 346 -0.35 15.45 20.35
CA GLY A 346 0.25 14.53 19.38
C GLY A 346 -0.72 13.44 18.93
N ASP A 347 -1.31 12.72 19.88
CA ASP A 347 -2.23 11.60 19.60
C ASP A 347 -3.48 12.03 18.83
N VAL A 348 -4.07 13.17 19.23
CA VAL A 348 -5.21 13.79 18.53
C VAL A 348 -4.81 14.19 17.12
N ALA A 349 -3.63 14.77 16.92
CA ALA A 349 -3.17 15.15 15.60
C ALA A 349 -2.95 13.93 14.69
N ILE A 350 -2.38 12.84 15.21
CA ILE A 350 -2.26 11.56 14.49
C ILE A 350 -3.62 11.09 13.98
N SER A 351 -4.63 11.07 14.86
CA SER A 351 -6.00 10.71 14.51
C SER A 351 -6.59 11.62 13.44
N VAL A 352 -6.44 12.94 13.58
CA VAL A 352 -6.91 13.92 12.59
C VAL A 352 -6.24 13.71 11.24
N ILE A 353 -4.92 13.50 11.20
CA ILE A 353 -4.18 13.25 9.96
C ILE A 353 -4.66 11.96 9.31
N ALA A 354 -4.72 10.85 10.06
CA ALA A 354 -5.16 9.55 9.54
C ALA A 354 -6.59 9.64 8.96
N LEU A 355 -7.54 10.19 9.72
CA LEU A 355 -8.93 10.33 9.29
C LEU A 355 -9.06 11.27 8.08
N THR A 356 -8.27 12.35 8.02
CA THR A 356 -8.28 13.28 6.88
C THR A 356 -7.72 12.63 5.62
N LEU A 357 -6.63 11.87 5.73
CA LEU A 357 -6.04 11.16 4.59
C LEU A 357 -6.97 10.07 4.06
N VAL A 358 -7.50 9.21 4.95
CA VAL A 358 -8.39 8.09 4.58
C VAL A 358 -9.74 8.63 4.07
N GLY A 359 -10.34 9.55 4.80
CA GLY A 359 -11.62 10.19 4.44
C GLY A 359 -11.52 11.00 3.15
N GLY A 360 -10.44 11.78 2.99
CA GLY A 360 -10.16 12.55 1.77
C GLY A 360 -9.95 11.66 0.55
N ALA A 361 -9.20 10.56 0.69
CA ALA A 361 -9.03 9.56 -0.36
C ALA A 361 -10.37 8.90 -0.71
N ALA A 362 -11.17 8.52 0.28
CA ALA A 362 -12.48 7.92 0.06
C ALA A 362 -13.45 8.89 -0.63
N TRP A 363 -13.44 10.17 -0.25
CA TRP A 363 -14.23 11.23 -0.88
C TRP A 363 -13.81 11.44 -2.34
N ARG A 364 -12.51 11.53 -2.62
CA ARG A 364 -11.99 11.66 -4.00
C ARG A 364 -12.42 10.51 -4.90
N LEU A 365 -12.50 9.29 -4.38
CA LEU A 365 -12.99 8.12 -5.11
C LEU A 365 -14.52 8.11 -5.32
N ARG A 366 -15.27 9.03 -4.70
CA ARG A 366 -16.73 9.20 -4.92
C ARG A 366 -17.05 10.21 -6.01
N VAL A 367 -16.21 11.23 -6.20
CA VAL A 367 -16.45 12.30 -7.17
C VAL A 367 -16.28 11.76 -8.61
N PRO A 368 -17.33 11.79 -9.45
CA PRO A 368 -17.21 11.44 -10.86
C PRO A 368 -16.25 12.40 -11.56
N SER A 369 -15.41 11.88 -12.45
CA SER A 369 -14.56 12.74 -13.27
C SER A 369 -15.42 13.49 -14.27
N SER A 370 -15.57 14.81 -14.12
CA SER A 370 -16.16 15.66 -15.15
C SER A 370 -15.35 15.48 -16.44
N THR A 371 -15.93 14.79 -17.41
CA THR A 371 -15.45 14.82 -18.80
C THR A 371 -15.69 16.24 -19.29
N VAL A 372 -14.61 16.99 -19.52
CA VAL A 372 -14.70 18.24 -20.28
C VAL A 372 -15.10 17.83 -21.68
N HIS A 373 -16.38 18.00 -22.02
CA HIS A 373 -16.79 18.04 -23.42
C HIS A 373 -16.10 19.24 -24.04
N VAL A 374 -15.13 19.01 -24.92
CA VAL A 374 -14.72 20.01 -25.88
C VAL A 374 -15.87 20.11 -26.86
N PRO A 375 -16.60 21.23 -26.94
CA PRO A 375 -17.57 21.41 -28.01
C PRO A 375 -16.77 21.48 -29.32
N GLU A 376 -17.11 20.62 -30.27
CA GLU A 376 -16.68 20.81 -31.66
C GLU A 376 -17.28 22.13 -32.13
N SER A 377 -16.42 23.07 -32.50
CA SER A 377 -16.77 24.32 -33.19
C SER A 377 -16.06 24.37 -34.53
#